data_AF-Q7LIH6-F1
#
_entry.id   AF-Q7LIH6-F1
#
_cell.length_a   1.000
_cell.length_b   1.000
_cell.length_c   1.000
_cell.angle_alpha   90.00
_cell.angle_beta   90.00
_cell.angle_gamma   90.00
#
_symmetry.space_group_name_H-M   'P 1'
#
loop_
_entity.id
_entity.type
_entity.pdbx_description
1 polymer ?
#
loop_
_entity_poly.entity_id
_entity_poly.type
_entity_poly.pdbx_seq_one_letter_code
_entity_poly.pdbx_strand_id
1 'polypeptide(L)'
;MPKVQKQRAPRAQTSTEQKRARASRAEEEGVEMDFRCKRCEEKKIRCFVETSSGRCAGCISVGAECSLFVSEKEWEEIQVEQERIELELALAEEAAARARRELLEVKNRKRAFARRD
;
A
#
# COMPACT_ATOMS: atom_id res chain seq x y z
N MET A 1 56.81 -5.16 -7.73
CA MET A 1 55.57 -5.14 -6.95
C MET A 1 54.47 -4.48 -7.76
N PRO A 2 53.30 -5.12 -7.97
CA PRO A 2 52.22 -4.50 -8.72
C PRO A 2 51.53 -3.43 -7.86
N LYS A 3 51.34 -2.23 -8.41
CA LYS A 3 50.64 -1.12 -7.75
C LYS A 3 49.14 -1.41 -7.74
N VAL A 4 48.61 -1.73 -6.56
CA VAL A 4 47.16 -1.88 -6.34
C VAL A 4 46.49 -0.52 -6.52
N GLN A 5 45.70 -0.37 -7.58
CA GLN A 5 44.86 0.80 -7.79
C GLN A 5 43.74 0.80 -6.74
N LYS A 6 43.78 1.75 -5.82
CA LYS A 6 42.70 1.96 -4.85
C LYS A 6 41.44 2.38 -5.60
N GLN A 7 40.34 1.66 -5.36
CA GLN A 7 39.04 1.99 -5.91
C GLN A 7 38.60 3.37 -5.40
N ARG A 8 38.17 4.24 -6.32
CA ARG A 8 37.65 5.57 -5.98
C ARG A 8 36.34 5.41 -5.22
N ALA A 9 36.17 6.18 -4.15
CA ALA A 9 34.93 6.24 -3.39
C ALA A 9 33.75 6.58 -4.33
N PRO A 10 32.56 5.98 -4.13
CA PRO A 10 31.39 6.26 -4.95
C PRO A 10 31.06 7.76 -4.89
N ARG A 11 30.76 8.33 -6.05
CA ARG A 11 30.44 9.74 -6.21
C ARG A 11 29.18 10.07 -5.40
N ALA A 12 29.25 11.13 -4.57
CA ALA A 12 28.08 11.61 -3.86
C ALA A 12 26.96 11.95 -4.86
N GLN A 13 25.75 11.44 -4.59
CA GLN A 13 24.60 11.67 -5.47
C GLN A 13 24.31 13.16 -5.59
N THR A 14 23.99 13.57 -6.81
CA THR A 14 23.53 14.93 -7.09
C THR A 14 22.13 15.15 -6.51
N SER A 15 21.78 16.41 -6.19
CA SER A 15 20.44 16.76 -5.68
C SER A 15 19.30 16.26 -6.59
N THR A 16 19.53 16.21 -7.91
CA THR A 16 18.56 15.72 -8.88
C THR A 16 18.38 14.20 -8.82
N GLU A 17 19.46 13.44 -8.61
CA GLU A 17 19.40 11.98 -8.43
C GLU A 17 18.65 11.62 -7.15
N GLN A 18 18.90 12.35 -6.05
CA GLN A 18 18.18 12.15 -4.79
C GLN A 18 16.68 12.38 -4.92
N LYS A 19 16.26 13.44 -5.63
CA LYS A 19 14.83 13.72 -5.89
C LYS A 19 14.18 12.61 -6.71
N ARG A 20 14.86 12.12 -7.74
CA ARG A 20 14.36 11.01 -8.57
C ARG A 20 14.24 9.72 -7.75
N ALA A 21 15.25 9.37 -6.97
CA ALA A 21 15.20 8.19 -6.10
C ALA A 21 14.04 8.28 -5.09
N ARG A 22 13.81 9.46 -4.49
CA ARG A 22 12.67 9.67 -3.60
C ARG A 22 11.33 9.57 -4.32
N ALA A 23 11.22 10.14 -5.54
CA ALA A 23 10.00 10.02 -6.33
C ALA A 23 9.70 8.56 -6.69
N SER A 24 10.70 7.76 -7.07
CA SER A 24 10.52 6.34 -7.36
C SER A 24 10.07 5.55 -6.13
N ARG A 25 10.67 5.79 -4.96
CA ARG A 25 10.17 5.17 -3.71
C ARG A 25 8.72 5.55 -3.42
N ALA A 26 8.37 6.82 -3.63
CA ALA A 26 6.99 7.27 -3.49
C ALA A 26 6.05 6.63 -4.52
N GLU A 27 6.51 6.19 -5.70
CA GLU A 27 5.70 5.44 -6.67
C GLU A 27 5.54 3.96 -6.29
N GLU A 28 6.54 3.37 -5.64
CA GLU A 28 6.55 1.95 -5.26
C GLU A 28 5.84 1.70 -3.91
N GLU A 29 6.12 2.55 -2.92
CA GLU A 29 5.67 2.39 -1.53
C GLU A 29 4.58 3.40 -1.15
N GLY A 30 4.40 4.45 -1.96
CA GLY A 30 3.44 5.50 -1.68
C GLY A 30 1.99 5.06 -1.94
N VAL A 31 1.07 5.78 -1.31
CA VAL A 31 -0.35 5.50 -1.41
C VAL A 31 -0.89 6.17 -2.67
N GLU A 32 -1.54 5.40 -3.55
CA GLU A 32 -2.28 5.97 -4.66
C GLU A 32 -3.52 6.70 -4.14
N MET A 33 -3.55 8.03 -4.30
CA MET A 33 -4.69 8.83 -3.90
C MET A 33 -5.67 8.98 -5.07
N ASP A 34 -6.96 8.73 -4.79
CA ASP A 34 -8.05 8.98 -5.74
C ASP A 34 -8.18 10.47 -6.06
N PHE A 35 -8.05 11.33 -5.03
CA PHE A 35 -7.93 12.76 -5.20
C PHE A 35 -6.50 13.13 -5.58
N ARG A 36 -6.34 13.74 -6.76
CA ARG A 36 -5.03 14.09 -7.30
C ARG A 36 -4.67 15.52 -6.92
N CYS A 37 -3.38 15.79 -6.72
CA CYS A 37 -2.92 17.18 -6.66
C CYS A 37 -3.17 17.87 -8.01
N LYS A 38 -3.29 19.21 -8.02
CA LYS A 38 -3.61 20.00 -9.23
C LYS A 38 -2.76 19.61 -10.44
N ARG A 39 -1.45 19.45 -10.22
CA ARG A 39 -0.50 19.05 -11.27
C ARG A 39 -0.76 17.63 -11.80
N CYS A 40 -1.01 16.68 -10.90
CA CYS A 40 -1.28 15.30 -11.29
C CYS A 40 -2.60 15.18 -12.06
N GLU A 41 -3.59 15.99 -11.68
CA GLU A 41 -4.86 16.11 -12.39
C GLU A 41 -4.67 16.70 -13.79
N GLU A 42 -4.03 17.87 -13.91
CA GLU A 42 -3.75 18.53 -15.19
C GLU A 42 -2.96 17.64 -16.16
N LYS A 43 -1.98 16.90 -15.64
CA LYS A 43 -1.15 15.99 -16.43
C LYS A 43 -1.76 14.60 -16.62
N LYS A 44 -2.94 14.34 -16.02
CA LYS A 44 -3.64 13.05 -16.04
C LYS A 44 -2.75 11.87 -15.61
N ILE A 45 -1.87 12.10 -14.63
CA ILE A 45 -1.00 11.06 -14.06
C ILE A 45 -1.53 10.59 -12.70
N ARG A 46 -1.14 9.37 -12.31
CA ARG A 46 -1.44 8.85 -10.97
C ARG A 46 -0.72 9.65 -9.89
N CYS A 47 -1.35 9.77 -8.72
CA CYS A 47 -0.85 10.57 -7.61
C CYS A 47 -0.47 9.67 -6.44
N PHE A 48 0.74 9.11 -6.49
CA PHE A 48 1.29 8.35 -5.36
C PHE A 48 1.90 9.28 -4.34
N VAL A 49 1.43 9.23 -3.09
CA VAL A 49 1.80 10.14 -2.02
C VAL A 49 2.71 9.44 -1.03
N GLU A 50 3.84 10.09 -0.74
CA GLU A 50 4.68 9.76 0.41
C GLU A 50 4.05 10.41 1.64
N THR A 51 3.40 9.62 2.48
CA THR A 51 2.62 10.08 3.65
C THR A 51 3.46 10.89 4.65
N SER A 52 4.73 10.51 4.85
CA SER A 52 5.66 11.23 5.73
C SER A 52 5.99 12.66 5.29
N SER A 53 5.81 12.99 4.01
CA SER A 53 6.05 14.34 3.50
C SER A 53 4.81 15.04 2.96
N GLY A 54 3.70 14.31 2.81
CA GLY A 54 2.48 14.77 2.15
C GLY A 54 2.67 15.12 0.67
N ARG A 55 3.82 14.81 0.06
CA ARG A 55 4.11 15.15 -1.34
C ARG A 55 3.98 13.92 -2.23
N CYS A 56 3.38 14.12 -3.40
CA CYS A 56 3.31 13.06 -4.39
C CYS A 56 4.60 12.90 -5.19
N ALA A 57 4.87 11.69 -5.68
CA ALA A 57 6.01 11.36 -6.51
C ALA A 57 6.19 12.32 -7.70
N GLY A 58 5.08 12.67 -8.37
CA GLY A 58 5.06 13.59 -9.49
C GLY A 58 5.54 15.00 -9.12
N CYS A 59 5.22 15.49 -7.93
CA CYS A 59 5.69 16.77 -7.41
C CYS A 59 7.13 16.69 -6.88
N ILE A 60 7.51 15.58 -6.23
CA ILE A 60 8.87 15.33 -5.73
C ILE A 60 9.88 15.33 -6.89
N SER A 61 9.55 14.62 -7.98
CA SER A 61 10.40 14.45 -9.15
C SER A 61 10.85 15.78 -9.77
N VAL A 62 9.94 16.76 -9.82
CA VAL A 62 10.22 18.09 -10.38
C VAL A 62 10.52 19.16 -9.32
N GLY A 63 10.45 18.81 -8.03
CA GLY A 63 10.61 19.75 -6.93
C GLY A 63 9.52 20.82 -6.83
N ALA A 64 8.31 20.55 -7.34
CA ALA A 64 7.17 21.48 -7.30
C ALA A 64 6.36 21.30 -6.01
N GLU A 65 5.72 22.36 -5.54
CA GLU A 65 4.80 22.25 -4.40
C GLU A 65 3.65 21.28 -4.72
N CYS A 66 3.29 20.47 -3.72
CA CYS A 66 2.16 19.56 -3.81
C CYS A 66 0.95 20.26 -3.20
N SER A 67 -0.11 20.44 -3.96
CA SER A 67 -1.34 21.06 -3.45
C SER A 67 -2.20 20.10 -2.63
N LEU A 68 -1.79 18.83 -2.55
CA LEU A 68 -2.49 17.79 -1.83
C LEU A 68 -1.94 17.76 -0.40
N PHE A 69 -2.86 17.76 0.56
CA PHE A 69 -2.56 17.71 1.98
C PHE A 69 -3.09 16.40 2.55
N VAL A 70 -2.24 15.67 3.26
CA VAL A 70 -2.60 14.49 4.04
C VAL A 70 -2.13 14.76 5.45
N SER A 71 -3.05 14.73 6.41
CA SER A 71 -2.71 14.80 7.82
C SER A 71 -2.11 13.46 8.25
N GLU A 72 -0.89 13.47 8.77
CA GLU A 72 -0.22 12.27 9.28
C GLU A 72 -1.06 11.58 10.37
N LYS A 73 -1.67 12.37 11.26
CA LYS A 73 -2.50 11.86 12.34
C LYS A 73 -3.78 11.18 11.83
N GLU A 74 -4.51 11.83 10.93
CA GLU A 74 -5.74 11.23 10.37
C GLU A 74 -5.39 9.97 9.55
N TRP A 75 -4.24 9.98 8.89
CA TRP A 75 -3.72 8.83 8.17
C TRP A 75 -3.43 7.65 9.10
N GLU A 76 -2.71 7.87 10.20
CA GLU A 76 -2.45 6.86 11.22
C GLU A 76 -3.74 6.29 11.82
N GLU A 77 -4.72 7.14 12.12
CA GLU A 77 -6.02 6.71 12.64
C GLU A 77 -6.73 5.77 11.64
N ILE A 78 -6.76 6.13 10.35
CA ILE A 78 -7.35 5.29 9.30
C ILE A 78 -6.60 3.96 9.15
N GLN A 79 -5.27 3.95 9.24
CA GLN A 79 -4.49 2.72 9.17
C GLN A 79 -4.81 1.76 10.32
N VAL A 80 -4.88 2.28 11.56
CA VAL A 80 -5.27 1.48 12.72
C VAL A 80 -6.70 0.94 12.58
N GLU A 81 -7.63 1.74 12.07
CA GLU A 81 -8.99 1.29 11.80
C GLU A 81 -9.03 0.19 10.73
N GLN A 82 -8.25 0.34 9.66
CA GLN A 82 -8.13 -0.66 8.60
C GLN A 82 -7.61 -2.00 9.16
N GLU A 83 -6.51 -1.98 9.90
CA GLU A 83 -5.93 -3.19 10.51
C GLU A 83 -6.94 -3.89 11.45
N ARG A 84 -7.69 -3.12 12.24
CA ARG A 84 -8.75 -3.66 13.09
C ARG A 84 -9.83 -4.35 12.26
N ILE A 85 -10.31 -3.70 11.20
CA ILE A 85 -11.37 -4.24 10.33
C ILE A 85 -10.89 -5.50 9.60
N GLU A 86 -9.64 -5.54 9.15
CA GLU A 86 -9.06 -6.72 8.50
C GLU A 86 -9.00 -7.92 9.45
N LEU A 87 -8.63 -7.69 10.73
CA LEU A 87 -8.65 -8.74 11.74
C LEU A 87 -10.08 -9.24 12.03
N GLU A 88 -11.03 -8.32 12.18
CA GLU A 88 -12.44 -8.67 12.38
C GLU A 88 -13.01 -9.47 11.19
N LEU A 89 -12.64 -9.10 9.97
CA LEU A 89 -13.02 -9.82 8.76
C LEU A 89 -12.47 -11.25 8.77
N ALA A 90 -11.18 -11.43 9.08
CA ALA A 90 -10.57 -12.76 9.15
C ALA A 90 -11.28 -13.67 10.18
N LEU A 91 -11.61 -13.14 11.35
CA LEU A 91 -12.37 -13.87 12.38
C LEU A 91 -13.78 -14.24 11.90
N ALA A 92 -14.47 -13.32 11.22
CA ALA A 92 -15.79 -13.55 10.67
C ALA A 92 -15.76 -14.62 9.56
N GLU A 93 -14.73 -14.61 8.70
CA GLU A 93 -14.52 -15.62 7.67
C GLU A 93 -14.30 -17.02 8.26
N GLU A 94 -13.50 -17.14 9.32
CA GLU A 94 -13.34 -18.41 10.02
C GLU A 94 -14.67 -18.91 10.62
N ALA A 95 -15.44 -18.02 11.23
CA ALA A 95 -16.75 -18.35 11.80
C ALA A 95 -17.72 -18.81 10.71
N ALA A 96 -17.73 -18.11 9.57
CA ALA A 96 -18.53 -18.50 8.41
C ALA A 96 -18.09 -19.86 7.85
N ALA A 97 -16.78 -20.14 7.80
CA ALA A 97 -16.27 -21.43 7.37
C ALA A 97 -16.69 -22.56 8.32
N ARG A 98 -16.66 -22.33 9.65
CA ARG A 98 -17.18 -23.26 10.66
C ARG A 98 -18.66 -23.57 10.43
N ALA A 99 -19.50 -22.54 10.33
CA ALA A 99 -20.93 -22.70 10.08
C ALA A 99 -21.24 -23.44 8.76
N ARG A 100 -20.46 -23.16 7.70
CA ARG A 100 -20.59 -23.88 6.41
C ARG A 100 -20.29 -25.37 6.55
N ARG A 101 -19.30 -25.77 7.35
CA ARG A 101 -18.98 -27.18 7.62
C ARG A 101 -20.12 -27.87 8.36
N GLU A 102 -20.61 -27.27 9.44
CA GLU A 102 -21.74 -27.82 10.22
C GLU A 102 -22.99 -28.01 9.36
N LEU A 103 -23.31 -27.02 8.51
CA LEU A 103 -24.43 -27.11 7.57
C LEU A 103 -24.25 -28.29 6.60
N LEU A 104 -23.03 -28.53 6.11
CA LEU A 104 -22.74 -29.64 5.23
C LEU A 104 -22.93 -30.99 5.93
N GLU A 105 -22.47 -31.12 7.18
CA GLU A 105 -22.68 -32.32 7.99
C GLU A 105 -24.17 -32.61 8.19
N VAL A 106 -24.96 -31.60 8.56
CA VAL A 106 -26.41 -31.74 8.74
C VAL A 106 -27.09 -32.12 7.42
N LYS A 107 -26.70 -31.51 6.30
CA LYS A 107 -27.20 -31.89 4.97
C LYS A 107 -26.87 -33.34 4.63
N ASN A 108 -25.67 -33.81 4.95
CA ASN A 108 -25.28 -35.20 4.72
C ASN A 108 -26.08 -36.17 5.60
N ARG A 109 -26.28 -35.85 6.88
CA ARG A 109 -27.14 -36.63 7.79
C ARG A 109 -28.57 -36.72 7.26
N LYS A 110 -29.15 -35.59 6.80
CA LYS A 110 -30.48 -35.54 6.17
C LYS A 110 -30.57 -36.45 4.94
N ARG A 111 -29.57 -36.41 4.05
CA ARG A 111 -29.51 -37.26 2.85
C ARG A 111 -29.33 -38.75 3.18
N ALA A 112 -28.63 -39.08 4.26
CA ALA A 112 -28.46 -40.46 4.71
C ALA A 112 -29.78 -41.03 5.26
N PHE A 113 -30.55 -40.21 5.98
CA PHE A 113 -31.88 -40.59 6.47
C PHE A 113 -32.86 -40.85 5.32
N ALA A 114 -32.86 -39.98 4.31
CA ALA A 114 -33.72 -40.13 3.12
C ALA A 114 -33.36 -41.33 2.22
N ARG A 115 -32.26 -42.05 2.49
CA ARG A 115 -31.85 -43.28 1.77
C ARG A 115 -32.13 -44.57 2.55
N ARG A 116 -32.85 -44.48 3.67
CA ARG A 116 -33.34 -45.63 4.46
C ARG A 116 -34.86 -45.73 4.34
N ASP A 117 -35.32 -46.08 3.16
CA ASP A 117 -36.63 -46.66 2.81
C ASP A 117 -36.46 -47.36 1.44
#